data_AF-A0A2G9T6N2-F1
#
_entry.id   AF-A0A2G9T6N2-F1
#
_cell.length_a   1.000
_cell.length_b   1.000
_cell.length_c   1.000
_cell.angle_alpha   90.00
_cell.angle_beta   90.00
_cell.angle_gamma   90.00
#
_symmetry.space_group_name_H-M   'P 1'
#
loop_
_entity.id
_entity.type
_entity.pdbx_description
1 polymer ?
#
loop_
_entity_poly.entity_id
_entity_poly.type
_entity_poly.pdbx_seq_one_letter_code
_entity_poly.pdbx_strand_id
1 'polypeptide(L)'
;MTVSFHKYGSLFFPGTGSIYDLGQGTGRYFAVNVPLQQGIEDDDYLSVFRPIIGQVVENFAPEAVVLQCGADSLGCDRLGCFNLSFDGHAECVRYVKSLGIPMLVLGGGGYTLRNVARCWANETGVLLDVEMTNEIPENAEYLPFFEPEFTLRPELPKRADNHNTKEVILCIFIDNG
;
A
#
# COMPACT_ATOMS: atom_id res chain seq x y z
N MET A 1 0.64 0.02 -18.54
CA MET A 1 0.77 1.20 -17.66
C MET A 1 1.34 0.74 -16.32
N THR A 2 2.12 1.58 -15.64
CA THR A 2 2.59 1.36 -14.26
C THR A 2 2.07 2.46 -13.35
N VAL A 3 1.63 2.12 -12.15
CA VAL A 3 1.22 3.08 -11.11
C VAL A 3 1.98 2.75 -9.83
N SER A 4 2.63 3.73 -9.21
CA SER A 4 3.44 3.52 -8.01
C SER A 4 3.17 4.58 -6.95
N PHE A 5 2.86 4.15 -5.73
CA PHE A 5 2.71 4.98 -4.53
C PHE A 5 3.88 4.70 -3.60
N HIS A 6 4.71 5.70 -3.31
CA HIS A 6 5.97 5.45 -2.61
C HIS A 6 6.50 6.68 -1.89
N LYS A 7 7.33 6.46 -0.87
CA LYS A 7 8.11 7.53 -0.25
C LYS A 7 9.10 8.11 -1.27
N TYR A 8 9.08 9.42 -1.45
CA TYR A 8 10.00 10.12 -2.37
C TYR A 8 10.73 11.28 -1.69
N GLY A 9 11.95 11.58 -2.15
CA GLY A 9 12.81 12.65 -1.60
C GLY A 9 13.71 12.21 -0.43
N SER A 10 14.58 13.13 0.01
CA SER A 10 15.56 12.91 1.11
C SER A 10 16.48 11.70 0.90
N LEU A 11 16.91 11.46 -0.34
CA LEU A 11 17.78 10.32 -0.72
C LEU A 11 17.18 8.93 -0.39
N PHE A 12 15.86 8.84 -0.19
CA PHE A 12 15.19 7.55 0.01
C PHE A 12 15.34 6.69 -1.23
N PHE A 13 15.76 5.43 -1.05
CA PHE A 13 15.96 4.50 -2.16
C PHE A 13 14.64 4.26 -2.91
N PRO A 14 14.65 4.12 -4.25
CA PRO A 14 15.81 4.15 -5.16
C PRO A 14 16.21 5.54 -5.67
N GLY A 15 15.55 6.61 -5.21
CA GLY A 15 15.78 7.98 -5.69
C GLY A 15 15.11 8.32 -7.02
N THR A 16 14.16 7.50 -7.48
CA THR A 16 13.35 7.71 -8.70
C THR A 16 11.86 7.71 -8.37
N GLY A 17 11.00 8.02 -9.34
CA GLY A 17 9.55 8.07 -9.14
C GLY A 17 9.05 9.48 -8.81
N SER A 18 9.72 10.50 -9.36
CA SER A 18 9.22 11.86 -9.26
C SER A 18 7.86 11.97 -9.95
N ILE A 19 7.06 12.98 -9.58
CA ILE A 19 5.79 13.26 -10.26
C ILE A 19 5.98 13.56 -11.76
N TYR A 20 7.19 13.97 -12.18
CA TYR A 20 7.54 14.26 -13.56
C TYR A 20 8.07 13.04 -14.33
N ASP A 21 8.18 11.88 -13.68
CA ASP A 21 8.65 10.64 -14.30
C ASP A 21 7.48 9.96 -15.05
N LEU A 22 7.09 10.54 -16.19
CA LEU A 22 5.86 10.20 -16.92
C LEU A 22 6.03 9.08 -17.98
N GLY A 23 7.19 8.41 -18.01
CA GLY A 23 7.55 7.50 -19.11
C GLY A 23 8.10 8.24 -20.34
N GLN A 24 8.47 7.48 -21.38
CA GLN A 24 9.15 8.03 -22.57
C GLN A 24 8.62 7.46 -23.88
N GLY A 25 8.80 8.19 -24.98
CA GLY A 25 8.37 7.77 -26.31
C GLY A 25 6.87 7.46 -26.36
N THR A 26 6.52 6.30 -26.89
CA THR A 26 5.14 5.80 -26.93
C THR A 26 4.58 5.45 -25.55
N GLY A 27 5.43 5.30 -24.53
CA GLY A 27 5.04 5.06 -23.15
C GLY A 27 4.91 6.34 -22.31
N ARG A 28 5.04 7.52 -22.91
CA ARG A 28 4.77 8.79 -22.22
C ARG A 28 3.30 8.83 -21.77
N TYR A 29 3.06 9.22 -20.53
CA TYR A 29 1.77 9.17 -19.82
C TYR A 29 1.27 7.76 -19.47
N PHE A 30 2.10 6.72 -19.62
CA PHE A 30 1.80 5.35 -19.18
C PHE A 30 2.59 4.93 -17.92
N ALA A 31 3.28 5.88 -17.27
CA ALA A 31 3.86 5.72 -15.94
C ALA A 31 3.30 6.82 -15.03
N VAL A 32 2.53 6.41 -14.02
CA VAL A 32 1.95 7.28 -12.99
C VAL A 32 2.75 7.06 -11.71
N ASN A 33 3.33 8.13 -11.18
CA ASN A 33 4.10 8.11 -9.94
C ASN A 33 3.43 9.03 -8.92
N VAL A 34 3.23 8.50 -7.72
CA VAL A 34 2.58 9.17 -6.60
C VAL A 34 3.61 9.32 -5.48
N PRO A 35 4.43 10.39 -5.51
CA PRO A 35 5.44 10.63 -4.49
C PRO A 35 4.79 11.11 -3.19
N LEU A 36 5.03 10.39 -2.11
CA LEU A 36 4.49 10.66 -0.77
C LEU A 36 5.60 11.03 0.20
N GLN A 37 5.22 11.70 1.29
CA GLN A 37 6.07 12.00 2.43
C GLN A 37 5.91 10.97 3.54
N GLN A 38 6.81 11.02 4.53
CA GLN A 38 6.78 10.08 5.66
C GLN A 38 5.49 10.22 6.49
N GLY A 39 5.18 9.15 7.22
CA GLY A 39 4.15 9.12 8.23
C GLY A 39 2.72 9.12 7.71
N ILE A 40 2.50 8.93 6.40
CA ILE A 40 1.14 8.83 5.85
C ILE A 40 0.34 7.74 6.57
N GLU A 41 -0.92 8.06 6.85
CA GLU A 41 -1.87 7.19 7.56
C GLU A 41 -2.96 6.69 6.61
N ASP A 42 -3.78 5.75 7.08
CA ASP A 42 -4.78 5.05 6.27
C ASP A 42 -5.73 5.98 5.51
N ASP A 43 -6.36 6.93 6.20
CA ASP A 43 -7.33 7.85 5.59
C ASP A 43 -6.70 8.71 4.49
N ASP A 44 -5.52 9.27 4.75
CA ASP A 44 -4.79 10.08 3.79
C ASP A 44 -4.34 9.24 2.59
N TYR A 45 -3.82 8.04 2.83
CA TYR A 45 -3.38 7.13 1.77
C TYR A 45 -4.55 6.72 0.88
N LEU A 46 -5.69 6.32 1.46
CA LEU A 46 -6.88 5.92 0.72
C LEU A 46 -7.54 7.09 -0.02
N SER A 47 -7.43 8.32 0.51
CA SER A 47 -7.91 9.54 -0.16
C SER A 47 -7.20 9.81 -1.49
N VAL A 48 -5.97 9.29 -1.65
CA VAL A 48 -5.18 9.41 -2.88
C VAL A 48 -5.25 8.15 -3.72
N PHE A 49 -5.14 6.98 -3.08
CA PHE A 49 -5.12 5.68 -3.76
C PHE A 49 -6.40 5.44 -4.57
N ARG A 50 -7.58 5.58 -3.96
CA ARG A 50 -8.85 5.24 -4.62
C ARG A 50 -9.13 6.13 -5.84
N PRO A 51 -9.04 7.48 -5.76
CA PRO A 51 -9.31 8.32 -6.93
C PRO A 51 -8.30 8.08 -8.06
N ILE A 52 -7.01 7.94 -7.77
CA ILE A 52 -5.99 7.73 -8.79
C ILE A 52 -6.19 6.38 -9.48
N ILE A 53 -6.36 5.29 -8.72
CA ILE A 53 -6.60 3.97 -9.32
C ILE A 53 -7.91 3.94 -10.11
N GLY A 54 -8.97 4.57 -9.60
CA GLY A 54 -10.23 4.70 -10.33
C GLY A 54 -10.05 5.39 -11.68
N GLN A 55 -9.35 6.52 -11.71
CA GLN A 55 -9.08 7.28 -12.94
C GLN A 55 -8.17 6.53 -13.91
N VAL A 56 -7.18 5.79 -13.38
CA VAL A 56 -6.32 4.92 -14.18
C VAL A 56 -7.15 3.84 -14.86
N VAL A 57 -8.04 3.17 -14.13
CA VAL A 57 -8.88 2.11 -14.67
C VAL A 57 -9.84 2.65 -15.73
N GLU A 58 -10.44 3.82 -15.50
CA GLU A 58 -11.33 4.49 -16.45
C GLU A 58 -10.61 4.84 -17.77
N ASN A 59 -9.40 5.40 -17.71
CA ASN A 59 -8.70 5.88 -18.91
C ASN A 59 -7.87 4.80 -19.60
N PHE A 60 -7.21 3.93 -18.84
CA PHE A 60 -6.34 2.89 -19.38
C PHE A 60 -7.11 1.62 -19.75
N ALA A 61 -8.28 1.39 -19.13
CA ALA A 61 -9.12 0.21 -19.34
C ALA A 61 -8.34 -1.12 -19.34
N PRO A 62 -7.63 -1.46 -18.24
CA PRO A 62 -6.81 -2.67 -18.19
C PRO A 62 -7.66 -3.93 -18.27
N GLU A 63 -7.20 -4.91 -19.06
CA GLU A 63 -7.81 -6.26 -19.11
C GLU A 63 -7.31 -7.19 -18.00
N ALA A 64 -6.21 -6.82 -17.34
CA ALA A 64 -5.64 -7.53 -16.20
C ALA A 64 -4.87 -6.56 -15.28
N VAL A 65 -4.82 -6.87 -13.99
CA VAL A 65 -4.08 -6.13 -12.97
C VAL A 65 -3.01 -7.02 -12.33
N VAL A 66 -1.81 -6.47 -12.13
CA VAL A 66 -0.80 -7.06 -11.26
C VAL A 66 -0.63 -6.13 -10.06
N LEU A 67 -1.06 -6.59 -8.88
CA LEU A 67 -1.01 -5.80 -7.64
C LEU A 67 0.13 -6.30 -6.75
N GLN A 68 1.13 -5.45 -6.56
CA GLN A 68 2.24 -5.71 -5.65
C GLN A 68 1.89 -5.16 -4.26
N CYS A 69 1.84 -6.04 -3.26
CA CYS A 69 1.40 -5.76 -1.89
C CYS A 69 2.60 -5.70 -0.95
N GLY A 70 3.50 -4.73 -1.19
CA GLY A 70 4.66 -4.50 -0.32
C GLY A 70 4.18 -4.15 1.10
N ALA A 71 4.61 -4.92 2.09
CA ALA A 71 4.24 -4.74 3.49
C ALA A 71 5.19 -3.78 4.23
N ASP A 72 6.20 -3.22 3.56
CA ASP A 72 7.08 -2.19 4.12
C ASP A 72 6.45 -0.81 4.19
N SER A 73 5.27 -0.61 3.61
CA SER A 73 4.43 0.58 3.84
C SER A 73 3.68 0.55 5.18
N LEU A 74 3.69 -0.57 5.90
CA LEU A 74 3.08 -0.66 7.23
C LEU A 74 3.81 0.21 8.25
N GLY A 75 3.06 0.66 9.25
CA GLY A 75 3.62 1.22 10.47
C GLY A 75 4.59 0.23 11.14
N CYS A 76 5.62 0.78 11.79
CA CYS A 76 6.64 -0.02 12.49
C CYS A 76 7.42 -1.01 11.61
N ASP A 77 7.44 -0.83 10.29
CA ASP A 77 8.40 -1.53 9.45
C ASP A 77 9.85 -1.11 9.80
N ARG A 78 10.82 -1.97 9.51
CA ARG A 78 12.24 -1.72 9.82
C ARG A 78 12.89 -0.71 8.89
N LEU A 79 12.46 -0.63 7.63
CA LEU A 79 13.02 0.26 6.60
C LEU A 79 12.00 1.32 6.14
N GLY A 80 10.72 0.96 6.15
CA GLY A 80 9.61 1.86 5.81
C GLY A 80 9.40 2.96 6.84
N CYS A 81 8.81 4.06 6.37
CA CYS A 81 8.54 5.24 7.19
C CYS A 81 7.10 5.75 7.05
N PHE A 82 6.17 4.89 6.64
CA PHE A 82 4.74 5.15 6.66
C PHE A 82 4.10 4.64 7.95
N ASN A 83 2.83 4.96 8.18
CA ASN A 83 2.07 4.56 9.36
C ASN A 83 0.80 3.78 8.96
N LEU A 84 0.81 3.03 7.85
CA LEU A 84 -0.38 2.27 7.46
C LEU A 84 -0.66 1.13 8.44
N SER A 85 -1.94 0.93 8.75
CA SER A 85 -2.39 -0.25 9.49
C SER A 85 -2.56 -1.46 8.57
N PHE A 86 -2.79 -2.63 9.16
CA PHE A 86 -3.13 -3.85 8.42
C PHE A 86 -4.45 -3.70 7.64
N ASP A 87 -5.39 -2.93 8.16
CA ASP A 87 -6.70 -2.73 7.54
C ASP A 87 -6.64 -1.68 6.43
N GLY A 88 -5.94 -0.55 6.66
CA GLY A 88 -5.74 0.47 5.61
C GLY A 88 -4.99 -0.08 4.39
N HIS A 89 -4.00 -0.94 4.63
CA HIS A 89 -3.30 -1.63 3.56
C HIS A 89 -4.21 -2.63 2.82
N ALA A 90 -4.96 -3.47 3.56
CA ALA A 90 -5.92 -4.41 2.97
C ALA A 90 -7.09 -3.73 2.23
N GLU A 91 -7.46 -2.51 2.59
CA GLU A 91 -8.45 -1.70 1.86
C GLU A 91 -8.00 -1.34 0.44
N CYS A 92 -6.69 -1.24 0.19
CA CYS A 92 -6.16 -1.08 -1.16
C CYS A 92 -6.42 -2.33 -2.01
N VAL A 93 -6.16 -3.51 -1.43
CA VAL A 93 -6.47 -4.82 -2.07
C VAL A 93 -7.96 -4.96 -2.31
N ARG A 94 -8.80 -4.63 -1.31
CA ARG A 94 -10.26 -4.68 -1.42
C ARG A 94 -10.77 -3.77 -2.54
N TYR A 95 -10.25 -2.55 -2.62
CA TYR A 95 -10.64 -1.60 -3.66
C TYR A 95 -10.32 -2.15 -5.05
N VAL A 96 -9.08 -2.63 -5.27
CA VAL A 96 -8.67 -3.19 -6.57
C VAL A 96 -9.50 -4.44 -6.91
N LYS A 97 -9.73 -5.35 -5.96
CA LYS A 97 -10.58 -6.53 -6.13
C LYS A 97 -12.01 -6.16 -6.55
N SER A 98 -12.56 -5.08 -5.99
CA SER A 98 -13.93 -4.63 -6.28
C SER A 98 -14.15 -4.14 -7.71
N LEU A 99 -13.06 -3.83 -8.43
CA LEU A 99 -13.12 -3.44 -9.85
C LEU A 99 -13.48 -4.61 -10.78
N GLY A 100 -13.41 -5.86 -10.30
CA GLY A 100 -13.82 -7.05 -11.07
C GLY A 100 -12.90 -7.41 -12.24
N ILE A 101 -11.68 -6.87 -12.26
CA ILE A 101 -10.67 -7.13 -13.31
C ILE A 101 -9.81 -8.32 -12.89
N PRO A 102 -9.48 -9.28 -13.79
CA PRO A 102 -8.57 -10.37 -13.48
C PRO A 102 -7.28 -9.86 -12.83
N MET A 103 -6.93 -10.40 -11.66
CA MET A 103 -5.82 -9.90 -10.84
C MET A 103 -4.80 -10.98 -10.48
N LEU A 104 -3.52 -10.62 -10.56
CA LEU A 104 -2.40 -11.35 -9.96
C LEU A 104 -1.90 -10.56 -8.75
N VAL A 105 -1.91 -11.18 -7.58
CA VAL A 105 -1.43 -10.56 -6.33
C VAL A 105 -0.04 -11.09 -6.00
N LEU A 106 0.88 -10.16 -5.73
CA LEU A 106 2.27 -10.45 -5.37
C LEU A 106 2.56 -9.85 -3.99
N GLY A 107 3.52 -10.44 -3.27
CA GLY A 107 4.09 -9.82 -2.07
C GLY A 107 5.11 -8.73 -2.43
N GLY A 108 6.23 -8.67 -1.71
CA GLY A 108 7.39 -7.84 -2.04
C GLY A 108 8.14 -7.39 -0.78
N GLY A 109 8.42 -6.09 -0.63
CA GLY A 109 9.08 -5.53 0.56
C GLY A 109 8.30 -5.81 1.84
N GLY A 110 8.98 -5.74 2.98
CA GLY A 110 8.42 -6.04 4.30
C GLY A 110 9.49 -6.61 5.22
N TYR A 111 9.89 -5.84 6.23
CA TYR A 111 11.13 -6.07 6.97
C TYR A 111 10.93 -6.22 8.48
N THR A 112 9.70 -6.05 8.96
CA THR A 112 9.24 -6.56 10.25
C THR A 112 8.43 -7.84 10.04
N LEU A 113 9.12 -9.00 10.01
CA LEU A 113 8.58 -10.29 9.54
C LEU A 113 7.22 -10.69 10.14
N ARG A 114 7.01 -10.50 11.45
CA ARG A 114 5.72 -10.82 12.10
C ARG A 114 4.56 -9.98 11.53
N ASN A 115 4.82 -8.74 11.14
CA ASN A 115 3.80 -7.87 10.53
C ASN A 115 3.59 -8.22 9.06
N VAL A 116 4.62 -8.66 8.34
CA VAL A 116 4.47 -9.18 6.98
C VAL A 116 3.51 -10.36 6.94
N ALA A 117 3.72 -11.34 7.84
CA ALA A 117 2.86 -12.52 7.94
C ALA A 117 1.41 -12.14 8.25
N ARG A 118 1.20 -11.21 9.19
CA ARG A 118 -0.12 -10.67 9.53
C ARG A 118 -0.81 -9.98 8.35
N CYS A 119 -0.09 -9.11 7.66
CA CYS A 119 -0.61 -8.33 6.55
C CYS A 119 -1.09 -9.24 5.42
N TRP A 120 -0.23 -10.11 4.91
CA TRP A 120 -0.56 -10.98 3.79
C TRP A 120 -1.64 -12.02 4.15
N ALA A 121 -1.69 -12.47 5.40
CA ALA A 121 -2.80 -13.30 5.88
C ALA A 121 -4.14 -12.52 5.90
N ASN A 122 -4.14 -11.27 6.36
CA ASN A 122 -5.32 -10.40 6.35
C ASN A 122 -5.81 -10.14 4.91
N GLU A 123 -4.90 -9.77 4.01
CA GLU A 123 -5.18 -9.54 2.59
C GLU A 123 -5.68 -10.80 1.89
N THR A 124 -5.15 -11.98 2.25
CA THR A 124 -5.67 -13.25 1.72
C THR A 124 -7.12 -13.48 2.14
N GLY A 125 -7.49 -13.13 3.38
CA GLY A 125 -8.89 -13.11 3.82
C GLY A 125 -9.76 -12.21 2.95
N VAL A 126 -9.29 -10.99 2.65
CA VAL A 126 -9.97 -10.05 1.73
C VAL A 126 -10.15 -10.65 0.34
N LEU A 127 -9.13 -11.31 -0.21
CA LEU A 127 -9.18 -11.92 -1.53
C LEU A 127 -10.17 -13.10 -1.60
N LEU A 128 -10.32 -13.84 -0.51
CA LEU A 128 -11.23 -14.98 -0.39
C LEU A 128 -12.64 -14.59 0.05
N ASP A 129 -12.92 -13.31 0.29
CA ASP A 129 -14.17 -12.83 0.91
C ASP A 129 -14.46 -13.52 2.26
N VAL A 130 -13.40 -13.77 3.04
CA VAL A 130 -13.48 -14.37 4.37
C VAL A 130 -13.12 -13.32 5.42
N GLU A 131 -14.05 -13.10 6.36
CA GLU A 131 -13.79 -12.27 7.53
C GLU A 131 -12.86 -13.00 8.50
N MET A 132 -11.61 -12.55 8.56
CA MET A 132 -10.58 -13.17 9.40
C MET A 132 -10.74 -12.75 10.86
N THR A 133 -10.76 -13.72 11.77
CA THR A 133 -10.71 -13.46 13.21
C THR A 133 -9.45 -12.69 13.58
N ASN A 134 -9.51 -11.89 14.65
CA ASN A 134 -8.32 -11.17 15.10
C ASN A 134 -7.37 -12.04 15.95
N GLU A 135 -7.72 -13.29 16.24
CA GLU A 135 -6.89 -14.22 17.00
C GLU A 135 -6.00 -15.03 16.06
N ILE A 136 -4.72 -15.18 16.42
CA ILE A 136 -3.83 -16.11 15.72
C ILE A 136 -4.12 -17.52 16.22
N PRO A 137 -4.26 -18.53 15.33
CA PRO A 137 -4.55 -19.89 15.73
C PRO A 137 -3.54 -20.44 16.75
N GLU A 138 -4.03 -21.00 17.86
CA GLU A 138 -3.20 -21.54 18.94
C GLU A 138 -2.26 -22.67 18.48
N ASN A 139 -2.66 -23.39 17.42
CA ASN A 139 -1.88 -24.46 16.83
C ASN A 139 -0.88 -23.98 15.75
N ALA A 140 -0.71 -22.67 15.56
CA ALA A 140 0.26 -22.14 14.62
C ALA A 140 1.70 -22.46 15.10
N GLU A 141 2.49 -23.09 14.23
CA GLU A 141 3.89 -23.48 14.51
C GLU A 141 4.74 -22.29 14.99
N TYR A 142 4.49 -21.11 14.43
CA TYR A 142 5.23 -19.88 14.73
C TYR A 142 4.52 -18.94 15.71
N LEU A 143 3.54 -19.43 16.49
CA LEU A 143 2.79 -18.61 17.46
C LEU A 143 3.68 -17.70 18.34
N PRO A 144 4.84 -18.15 18.89
CA PRO A 144 5.70 -17.30 19.71
C PRO A 144 6.23 -16.03 19.01
N PHE A 145 6.26 -15.99 17.67
CA PHE A 145 6.69 -14.80 16.93
C PHE A 145 5.70 -13.63 17.01
N PHE A 146 4.49 -13.89 17.49
CA PHE A 146 3.40 -12.92 17.56
C PHE A 146 3.11 -12.43 18.98
N GLU A 147 3.98 -12.76 19.93
CA GLU A 147 4.00 -12.15 21.25
C GLU A 147 4.11 -10.61 21.19
N PRO A 148 3.56 -9.89 22.18
CA PRO A 148 2.71 -10.39 23.26
C PRO A 148 1.22 -10.46 22.91
N GLU A 149 0.79 -9.87 21.79
CA GLU A 149 -0.64 -9.70 21.52
C GLU A 149 -1.31 -10.97 21.01
N PHE A 150 -0.59 -11.82 20.27
CA PHE A 150 -1.13 -13.02 19.60
C PHE A 150 -2.34 -12.72 18.69
N THR A 151 -2.44 -11.48 18.20
CA THR A 151 -3.50 -11.05 17.29
C THR A 151 -3.02 -10.88 15.86
N LEU A 152 -3.95 -11.00 14.91
CA LEU A 152 -3.71 -10.81 13.49
C LEU A 152 -3.49 -9.33 13.15
N ARG A 153 -4.26 -8.43 13.78
CA ARG A 153 -4.25 -6.99 13.55
C ARG A 153 -4.04 -6.24 14.86
N PRO A 154 -2.85 -6.33 15.49
CA PRO A 154 -2.52 -5.48 16.62
C PRO A 154 -2.43 -4.01 16.18
N GLU A 155 -2.72 -3.09 17.09
CA GLU A 155 -2.51 -1.67 16.84
C GLU A 155 -1.00 -1.39 16.66
N LEU A 156 -0.66 -0.69 15.58
CA LEU A 156 0.72 -0.32 15.29
C LEU A 156 0.97 1.12 15.79
N PRO A 157 1.91 1.33 16.72
CA PRO A 157 2.20 2.68 17.18
C PRO A 157 2.78 3.54 16.06
N LYS A 158 2.31 4.79 15.97
CA LYS A 158 2.80 5.77 15.01
C LYS A 158 4.24 6.18 15.36
N ARG A 159 5.17 6.01 14.43
CA ARG A 159 6.62 6.28 14.66
C ARG A 159 7.16 7.47 13.89
N ALA A 160 6.40 8.01 12.94
CA ALA A 160 6.74 9.19 12.18
C ALA A 160 5.57 10.17 12.20
N ASP A 161 5.86 11.47 12.29
CA ASP A 161 4.85 12.50 12.08
C ASP A 161 4.38 12.46 10.63
N ASN A 162 3.07 12.63 10.42
CA ASN A 162 2.50 12.65 9.08
C ASN A 162 2.83 13.98 8.39
N HIS A 163 3.67 13.91 7.36
CA HIS A 163 4.11 15.08 6.58
C HIS A 163 3.30 15.28 5.29
N ASN A 164 2.19 14.57 5.13
CA ASN A 164 1.32 14.62 3.97
C ASN A 164 0.11 15.50 4.29
N THR A 165 0.31 16.82 4.39
CA THR A 165 -0.82 17.73 4.61
C THR A 165 -1.80 17.67 3.44
N LYS A 166 -3.04 18.12 3.65
CA LYS A 166 -4.05 18.17 2.59
C LYS A 166 -3.58 18.96 1.37
N GLU A 167 -2.81 20.02 1.58
CA GLU A 167 -2.22 20.82 0.52
C GLU A 167 -1.18 20.02 -0.28
N VAL A 168 -0.31 19.26 0.41
CA VAL A 168 0.68 18.38 -0.23
C VAL A 168 -0.02 17.31 -1.07
N ILE A 169 -1.07 16.69 -0.52
CA ILE A 169 -1.88 15.70 -1.22
C ILE A 169 -2.59 16.33 -2.43
N LEU A 170 -3.14 17.54 -2.29
CA LEU A 170 -3.83 18.21 -3.39
C LEU A 170 -2.89 18.53 -4.56
N CYS A 171 -1.63 18.89 -4.29
CA CYS A 171 -0.63 19.12 -5.33
C CYS A 171 -0.43 17.88 -6.22
N ILE A 172 -0.56 16.67 -5.66
CA ILE A 172 -0.48 15.43 -6.46
C ILE A 172 -1.56 15.42 -7.54
N PHE A 173 -2.78 15.89 -7.25
CA PHE A 173 -3.86 15.89 -8.24
C PHE A 173 -3.74 17.01 -9.27
N ILE A 174 -3.23 18.18 -8.87
CA ILE A 174 -3.06 19.33 -9.77
C ILE A 174 -1.98 19.04 -10.81
N ASP A 175 -0.87 18.43 -10.40
CA ASP A 175 0.26 18.15 -11.28
C ASP A 175 0.06 16.90 -12.15
N ASN A 176 -1.00 16.11 -11.91
CA ASN A 176 -1.37 14.92 -12.69
C ASN A 176 -2.54 15.15 -13.68
N GLY A 177 -3.15 16.35 -13.70
CA GLY A 177 -4.22 16.72 -14.65
C GLY A 177 -3.70 17.37 -15.92
#